data_AF-A0A4R8ZW57-F1
#
_entry.id   AF-A0A4R8ZW57-F1
#
_cell.length_a   1.000
_cell.length_b   1.000
_cell.length_c   1.000
_cell.angle_alpha   90.00
_cell.angle_beta   90.00
_cell.angle_gamma   90.00
#
_symmetry.space_group_name_H-M   'P 1'
#
loop_
_entity.id
_entity.type
_entity.pdbx_description
1 polymer ?
#
loop_
_entity_poly.entity_id
_entity_poly.type
_entity_poly.pdbx_seq_one_letter_code
_entity_poly.pdbx_strand_id
1 'polypeptide(L)'
;MVLKPAKFAKLVGILVDAGAFPREQANIVLSGNLPFTALGYTWVTSPNYLSDNPLFLDADQLGGMADEALQSPEFVRSAGSQVEVSSIRAGSLDKYELRVRRVTVPVVTEPLAGITITGTLL
;
A
#
# COMPACT_ATOMS: atom_id res chain seq x y z
N MET A 1 -5.91 -8.98 -1.40
CA MET A 1 -5.49 -9.76 -0.23
C MET A 1 -4.11 -9.33 0.24
N VAL A 2 -3.96 -9.03 1.52
CA VAL A 2 -2.73 -8.50 2.14
C VAL A 2 -2.11 -9.57 3.04
N LEU A 3 -0.81 -9.81 2.90
CA LEU A 3 -0.03 -10.72 3.75
C LEU A 3 1.24 -10.06 4.26
N LYS A 4 1.79 -10.62 5.35
CA LYS A 4 3.18 -10.36 5.75
C LYS A 4 4.16 -10.89 4.70
N PRO A 5 5.35 -10.29 4.55
CA PRO A 5 6.35 -10.72 3.56
C PRO A 5 6.72 -12.20 3.61
N ALA A 6 6.92 -12.77 4.80
CA ALA A 6 7.27 -14.18 4.94
C ALA A 6 6.14 -15.13 4.51
N LYS A 7 4.89 -14.81 4.89
CA LYS A 7 3.70 -15.60 4.52
C LYS A 7 3.41 -15.48 3.02
N PHE A 8 3.62 -14.29 2.47
CA PHE A 8 3.53 -14.03 1.04
C PHE A 8 4.54 -14.87 0.24
N ALA A 9 5.80 -14.91 0.66
CA ALA A 9 6.82 -15.72 0.01
C ALA A 9 6.47 -17.22 0.04
N LYS A 10 5.97 -17.73 1.16
CA LYS A 10 5.53 -19.12 1.28
C LYS A 10 4.32 -19.43 0.38
N LEU A 11 3.33 -18.53 0.31
CA LEU A 11 2.22 -18.65 -0.63
C LEU A 11 2.71 -18.72 -2.08
N VAL A 12 3.61 -17.83 -2.48
CA VAL A 12 4.19 -17.85 -3.84
C VAL A 12 4.85 -19.19 -4.12
N GLY A 13 5.63 -19.74 -3.18
CA GLY A 13 6.19 -21.10 -3.30
C GLY A 13 5.13 -22.18 -3.52
N ILE A 14 4.06 -22.19 -2.71
CA ILE A 14 2.95 -23.14 -2.86
C ILE A 14 2.29 -23.03 -4.24
N LEU A 15 2.10 -21.80 -4.74
CA LEU A 15 1.50 -21.56 -6.06
C LEU A 15 2.42 -21.99 -7.21
N VAL A 16 3.74 -21.84 -7.06
CA VAL A 16 4.72 -22.35 -8.02
C VAL A 16 4.67 -23.88 -8.07
N ASP A 17 4.70 -24.54 -6.91
CA ASP A 17 4.65 -26.00 -6.81
C ASP A 17 3.34 -26.56 -7.39
N ALA A 18 2.22 -25.84 -7.20
CA ALA A 18 0.93 -26.18 -7.78
C ALA A 18 0.84 -25.92 -9.29
N GLY A 19 1.87 -25.35 -9.92
CA GLY A 19 1.84 -24.97 -11.33
C GLY A 19 0.85 -23.85 -11.66
N ALA A 20 0.48 -23.03 -10.67
CA ALA A 20 -0.50 -21.96 -10.81
C ALA A 20 0.04 -20.74 -11.57
N PHE A 21 1.37 -20.65 -11.77
CA PHE A 21 2.00 -19.59 -12.54
C PHE A 21 2.40 -20.04 -13.94
N PRO A 22 2.30 -19.15 -14.95
CA PRO A 22 2.90 -19.38 -16.25
C PRO A 22 4.40 -19.66 -16.12
N ARG A 23 4.93 -20.55 -16.96
CA ARG A 23 6.37 -20.90 -16.95
C ARG A 23 7.27 -19.75 -17.42
N GLU A 24 6.72 -18.81 -18.18
CA GLU A 24 7.48 -17.74 -18.85
C GLU A 24 7.02 -16.33 -18.41
N GLN A 25 6.46 -15.53 -19.31
CA GLN A 25 6.00 -14.17 -19.03
C GLN A 25 4.85 -14.15 -18.00
N ALA A 26 4.82 -13.08 -17.19
CA ALA A 26 3.89 -12.88 -16.07
C ALA A 26 4.09 -13.80 -14.84
N ASN A 27 5.22 -14.51 -14.74
CA ASN A 27 5.60 -15.18 -13.49
C ASN A 27 6.17 -14.16 -12.47
N ILE A 28 5.52 -14.05 -11.31
CA ILE A 28 5.99 -13.15 -10.25
C ILE A 28 7.35 -13.54 -9.69
N VAL A 29 7.70 -14.83 -9.70
CA VAL A 29 9.02 -15.29 -9.22
C VAL A 29 10.15 -14.74 -10.10
N LEU A 30 9.88 -14.57 -11.39
CA LEU A 30 10.86 -14.05 -12.35
C LEU A 30 10.87 -12.52 -12.40
N SER A 31 9.70 -11.88 -12.31
CA SER A 31 9.55 -10.44 -12.49
C SER A 31 9.67 -9.64 -11.19
N GLY A 32 9.28 -10.20 -10.04
CA GLY A 32 9.21 -9.49 -8.77
C GLY A 32 8.14 -8.39 -8.70
N ASN A 33 7.28 -8.28 -9.71
CA ASN A 33 6.29 -7.20 -9.78
C ASN A 33 5.17 -7.42 -8.76
N LEU A 34 4.92 -6.38 -7.96
CA LEU A 34 3.79 -6.28 -7.04
C LEU A 34 2.97 -5.03 -7.37
N PRO A 35 1.63 -5.06 -7.22
CA PRO A 35 0.78 -6.21 -6.92
C PRO A 35 0.77 -7.23 -8.08
N PHE A 36 0.38 -8.47 -7.81
CA PHE A 36 0.11 -9.46 -8.87
C PHE A 36 -1.27 -10.11 -8.70
N THR A 37 -1.82 -10.61 -9.80
CA THR A 37 -3.15 -11.24 -9.83
C THR A 37 -3.02 -12.74 -10.05
N ALA A 38 -3.61 -13.52 -9.16
CA ALA A 38 -3.73 -14.98 -9.29
C ALA A 38 -5.01 -15.46 -8.61
N LEU A 39 -5.59 -16.56 -9.12
CA LEU A 39 -6.84 -17.14 -8.59
C LEU A 39 -8.00 -16.12 -8.54
N GLY A 40 -8.02 -15.14 -9.44
CA GLY A 40 -9.04 -14.08 -9.47
C GLY A 40 -8.86 -12.97 -8.43
N TYR A 41 -7.79 -13.00 -7.63
CA TYR A 41 -7.53 -12.01 -6.58
C TYR A 41 -6.20 -11.28 -6.78
N THR A 42 -6.18 -10.02 -6.36
CA THR A 42 -4.96 -9.21 -6.30
C THR A 42 -4.25 -9.47 -4.97
N TRP A 43 -3.02 -9.93 -5.05
CA TRP A 43 -2.18 -10.27 -3.91
C TRP A 43 -1.13 -9.19 -3.67
N VAL A 44 -1.03 -8.74 -2.43
CA VAL A 44 -0.06 -7.74 -2.00
C VAL A 44 0.60 -8.14 -0.70
N THR A 45 1.81 -7.62 -0.50
CA THR A 45 2.54 -7.72 0.74
C THR A 45 3.02 -6.34 1.16
N SER A 46 3.09 -6.12 2.47
CA SER A 46 3.63 -4.88 3.03
C SER A 46 4.43 -5.20 4.29
N PRO A 47 5.63 -4.61 4.47
CA PRO A 47 6.35 -4.70 5.74
C PRO A 47 5.58 -4.02 6.89
N ASN A 48 4.63 -3.13 6.57
CA ASN A 48 3.82 -2.42 7.55
C ASN A 48 2.54 -3.19 7.96
N TYR A 49 2.27 -4.35 7.35
CA TYR A 49 1.17 -5.21 7.78
C TYR A 49 1.63 -6.10 8.95
N LEU A 50 1.09 -5.85 10.15
CA LEU A 50 1.61 -6.42 11.39
C LEU A 50 0.92 -7.71 11.85
N SER A 51 -0.22 -8.09 11.25
CA SER A 51 -0.93 -9.32 11.58
C SER A 51 -0.34 -10.54 10.85
N ASP A 52 -0.28 -11.69 11.52
CA ASP A 52 0.14 -12.96 10.89
C ASP A 52 -0.97 -13.60 10.06
N ASN A 53 -2.23 -13.22 10.32
CA ASN A 53 -3.38 -13.70 9.59
C ASN A 53 -3.54 -12.89 8.30
N PRO A 54 -3.78 -13.51 7.14
CA PRO A 54 -4.07 -12.78 5.91
C PRO A 54 -5.32 -11.90 6.06
N LEU A 55 -5.26 -10.71 5.46
CA LEU A 55 -6.42 -9.81 5.35
C LEU A 55 -6.97 -9.90 3.92
N PHE A 56 -8.19 -10.39 3.79
CA PHE A 56 -8.94 -10.34 2.55
C PHE A 56 -9.83 -9.10 2.58
N LEU A 57 -9.71 -8.22 1.60
CA LEU A 57 -10.43 -6.96 1.59
C LEU A 57 -10.70 -6.50 0.15
N ASP A 58 -11.78 -5.76 -0.01
CA ASP A 58 -12.06 -4.95 -1.19
C ASP A 58 -11.49 -3.53 -0.97
N ALA A 59 -10.48 -3.18 -1.77
CA ALA A 59 -9.74 -1.94 -1.62
C ALA A 59 -10.53 -0.72 -2.07
N ASP A 60 -11.56 -0.92 -2.90
CA ASP A 60 -12.39 0.16 -3.43
C ASP A 60 -13.57 0.47 -2.49
N GLN A 61 -13.92 -0.44 -1.58
CA GLN A 61 -15.08 -0.31 -0.70
C GLN A 61 -14.74 -0.16 0.79
N LEU A 62 -13.67 -0.80 1.28
CA LEU A 62 -13.32 -0.80 2.72
C LEU A 62 -13.20 0.63 3.28
N GLY A 63 -12.60 1.52 2.51
CA GLY A 63 -12.36 2.88 2.94
C GLY A 63 -11.28 3.56 2.13
N GLY A 64 -10.74 4.63 2.70
CA GLY A 64 -9.73 5.42 2.02
C GLY A 64 -9.08 6.43 2.94
N MET A 65 -8.42 7.39 2.31
CA MET A 65 -7.72 8.47 2.97
C MET A 65 -8.49 9.75 2.69
N ALA A 66 -9.16 10.31 3.71
CA ALA A 66 -9.84 11.58 3.60
C ALA A 66 -8.81 12.70 3.76
N ASP A 67 -8.72 13.61 2.79
CA ASP A 67 -7.77 14.71 2.81
C ASP A 67 -8.32 15.91 3.57
N GLU A 68 -7.49 16.49 4.43
CA GLU A 68 -7.81 17.70 5.18
C GLU A 68 -7.04 18.88 4.62
N ALA A 69 -7.61 20.07 4.71
CA ALA A 69 -6.97 21.32 4.29
C ALA A 69 -6.57 22.11 5.54
N LEU A 70 -5.33 21.94 5.99
CA LEU A 70 -4.77 22.79 7.04
C LEU A 70 -4.28 24.07 6.39
N GLN A 71 -4.98 25.18 6.63
CA GLN A 71 -4.71 26.51 6.06
C GLN A 71 -3.42 27.13 6.63
N SER A 72 -2.28 26.45 6.48
CA SER A 72 -0.98 26.93 6.91
C SER A 72 -0.42 27.91 5.87
N PRO A 73 -0.07 29.15 6.24
CA PRO A 73 0.40 30.17 5.30
C PRO A 73 1.65 29.76 4.50
N GLU A 74 2.50 28.92 5.07
CA GLU A 74 3.77 28.50 4.51
C GLU A 74 3.67 27.30 3.55
N PHE A 75 2.54 26.60 3.53
CA PHE A 75 2.31 25.44 2.69
C PHE A 75 1.35 25.78 1.55
N VAL A 76 1.77 25.49 0.33
CA VAL A 76 0.96 25.68 -0.88
C VAL A 76 0.62 24.32 -1.46
N ARG A 77 -0.66 24.09 -1.73
CA ARG A 77 -1.13 22.88 -2.40
C ARG A 77 -0.73 22.91 -3.87
N SER A 78 -0.10 21.84 -4.34
CA SER A 78 0.20 21.71 -5.77
C SER A 78 -1.10 21.45 -6.56
N ALA A 79 -1.27 22.11 -7.70
CA ALA A 79 -2.48 21.97 -8.51
C ALA A 79 -2.69 20.50 -8.95
N GLY A 80 -3.89 19.97 -8.71
CA GLY A 80 -4.21 18.57 -9.01
C GLY A 80 -3.62 17.54 -8.06
N SER A 81 -2.98 17.97 -6.96
CA SER A 81 -2.41 17.08 -5.94
C SER A 81 -2.98 17.38 -4.56
N GLN A 82 -3.12 16.33 -3.75
CA GLN A 82 -3.47 16.47 -2.35
C GLN A 82 -2.25 16.79 -1.47
N VAL A 83 -1.06 16.88 -2.08
CA VAL A 83 0.21 17.20 -1.43
C VAL A 83 0.41 18.71 -1.33
N GLU A 84 0.89 19.15 -0.18
CA GLU A 84 1.25 20.52 0.14
C GLU A 84 2.77 20.65 0.30
N VAL A 85 3.32 21.74 -0.22
CA VAL A 85 4.78 21.98 -0.28
C VAL A 85 5.09 23.34 0.33
N SER A 86 6.17 23.39 1.11
CA SER A 86 6.78 24.63 1.60
C SER A 86 8.25 24.68 1.20
N SER A 87 8.72 25.87 0.80
CA SER A 87 10.12 26.15 0.48
C SER A 87 10.59 27.34 1.31
N ILE A 88 11.56 27.09 2.19
CA ILE A 88 12.05 28.09 3.14
C ILE A 88 13.54 28.31 2.89
N ARG A 89 13.93 29.57 2.67
CA ARG A 89 15.34 29.93 2.51
C ARG A 89 16.04 29.97 3.87
N ALA A 90 17.01 29.08 4.08
CA ALA A 90 17.91 29.10 5.24
C ALA A 90 19.15 29.95 4.90
N GLY A 91 19.01 31.28 5.02
CA GLY A 91 20.03 32.25 4.60
C GLY A 91 21.40 32.09 5.28
N SER A 92 21.42 31.64 6.54
CA SER A 92 22.67 31.38 7.28
C SER A 92 23.49 30.19 6.74
N LEU A 93 22.85 29.30 5.99
CA LEU A 93 23.47 28.08 5.45
C LEU A 93 23.56 28.10 3.92
N ASP A 94 23.13 29.19 3.27
CA ASP A 94 23.02 29.31 1.82
C ASP A 94 22.16 28.19 1.18
N LYS A 95 21.17 27.65 1.91
CA LYS A 95 20.37 26.48 1.52
C LYS A 95 18.87 26.75 1.51
N TYR A 96 18.11 25.85 0.89
CA TYR A 96 16.65 25.80 1.00
C TYR A 96 16.24 24.57 1.80
N GLU A 97 15.28 24.73 2.70
CA GLU A 97 14.57 23.64 3.34
C GLU A 97 13.25 23.42 2.59
N LEU A 98 13.09 22.22 2.02
CA LEU A 98 11.85 21.80 1.38
C LEU A 98 11.09 20.90 2.34
N ARG A 99 9.84 21.26 2.62
CA ARG A 99 8.92 20.44 3.40
C ARG A 99 7.76 20.02 2.53
N VAL A 100 7.37 18.77 2.66
CA VAL A 100 6.25 18.18 1.93
C VAL A 100 5.37 17.46 2.92
N ARG A 101 4.05 17.66 2.81
CA ARG A 101 3.08 16.94 3.62
C ARG A 101 1.84 16.59 2.81
N ARG A 102 1.17 15.51 3.21
CA ARG A 102 -0.22 15.23 2.86
C ARG A 102 -0.96 15.10 4.18
N VAL A 103 -1.87 16.03 4.45
CA VAL A 103 -2.69 15.96 5.66
C VAL A 103 -3.89 15.11 5.34
N THR A 104 -3.97 13.94 5.96
CA THR A 104 -5.04 12.99 5.68
C THR A 104 -5.28 12.06 6.85
N VAL A 105 -6.53 11.62 6.98
CA VAL A 105 -6.96 10.65 7.99
C VAL A 105 -7.52 9.41 7.31
N PRO A 106 -7.16 8.20 7.77
CA PRO A 106 -7.78 6.97 7.28
C PRO A 106 -9.22 6.89 7.77
N VAL A 107 -10.13 6.57 6.86
CA VAL A 107 -11.55 6.38 7.16
C VAL A 107 -12.00 5.00 6.69
N VAL A 108 -12.83 4.34 7.48
CA VAL A 108 -13.50 3.08 7.11
C VAL A 108 -14.92 3.44 6.70
N THR A 109 -15.29 3.12 5.46
CA THR A 109 -16.63 3.41 4.90
C THR A 109 -17.52 2.19 4.95
N GLU A 110 -16.99 1.02 4.58
CA GLU A 110 -17.71 -0.25 4.64
C GLU A 110 -16.90 -1.26 5.46
N PRO A 111 -17.21 -1.43 6.76
CA PRO A 111 -16.45 -2.35 7.62
C PRO A 111 -16.58 -3.82 7.22
N LEU A 112 -17.64 -4.20 6.49
CA LEU A 112 -17.84 -5.58 6.03
C LEU A 112 -17.08 -5.90 4.73
N ALA A 113 -16.45 -4.91 4.09
CA ALA A 113 -15.62 -5.09 2.90
C ALA A 113 -14.23 -5.67 3.22
N GLY A 114 -14.00 -6.13 4.45
CA GLY A 114 -12.76 -6.79 4.86
C GLY A 114 -13.01 -7.91 5.87
N ILE A 115 -12.23 -9.00 5.75
CA ILE A 115 -12.21 -10.11 6.69
C ILE A 115 -10.79 -10.62 6.91
N THR A 116 -10.47 -10.89 8.17
CA THR A 116 -9.23 -11.56 8.55
C THR A 116 -9.42 -13.07 8.50
N ILE A 117 -8.55 -13.77 7.77
CA ILE A 117 -8.57 -15.23 7.68
C ILE A 117 -7.66 -15.80 8.76
N THR A 118 -8.25 -16.41 9.78
CA THR A 118 -7.53 -17.00 10.91
C THR A 118 -7.22 -18.48 10.70
N GLY A 119 -6.26 -19.01 11.45
CA GLY A 119 -5.96 -20.46 11.46
C GLY A 119 -5.29 -20.96 10.18
N THR A 120 -4.67 -20.07 9.41
CA THR A 120 -3.92 -20.46 8.21
C THR A 120 -2.57 -21.06 8.58
N LEU A 121 -2.18 -22.12 7.87
CA LEU A 121 -0.86 -22.74 7.98
C LEU A 121 0.16 -22.11 7.01
N LEU A 122 -0.16 -20.94 6.43
CA LEU A 122 0.79 -20.13 5.68
C LEU A 122 2.00 -19.81 6.54
#